data_AF-A0A9D1IRK5-F1
#
_entry.id   AF-A0A9D1IRK5-F1
#
_cell.length_a   1.000
_cell.length_b   1.000
_cell.length_c   1.000
_cell.angle_alpha   90.00
_cell.angle_beta   90.00
_cell.angle_gamma   90.00
#
_symmetry.space_group_name_H-M   'P 1'
#
loop_
_entity.id
_entity.type
_entity.pdbx_description
1 polymer ?
#
loop_
_entity_poly.entity_id
_entity_poly.type
_entity_poly.pdbx_seq_one_letter_code
_entity_poly.pdbx_strand_id
1 'polypeptide(L)'
;MSKKVFLQKLRDRLKILNQDEIEDIIEEYEGHINEKVASGKTEEEAIKDFGDFDELVKEILSAYKINEDYESKLKEKNVIQDFIESCIQFFKDLIKNISKRSKEDIIKFIFEFLVLIIFIAILRLPVMFVEELGCWIFERFMSPFRDVLSFIWKYMIEIIYFVLSIVGIISFVKKRYLEDESVEENTVKNNEDKKNVKKEERVKEVKKPKEKTKKESSGTFSKIVVSIIKVFLIFVLLPAIFSFVGAFICIVIGIILLFSGLPYFGIFLCCLTYAILNYIFIDLCIRFIFNKKLNGKVLLTSVGLTVILFVIGVGLSFNEVVNTTFVDGVPSKYKEITKEKTQRYTDDTNLTCNNLYHTRCHYEIDENQGDNITATVTYYDYENRNFDITDDLKYVRKENKVYSLKDAYSTFVNDLKERKIYNYAELYQVDVTIKVSSATKEKLIQRRNALFCEGKENCYCTDDGCYYDDDYDEETNYFEEFDYYEEF
;
A
#
# COMPACT_ATOMS: atom_id res chain seq x y z
N MET A 1 -5.70 -20.62 42.11
CA MET A 1 -4.73 -19.72 41.42
C MET A 1 -3.58 -19.47 42.38
N SER A 2 -2.34 -19.32 41.90
CA SER A 2 -1.18 -19.10 42.78
C SER A 2 -1.12 -17.67 43.33
N LYS A 3 -0.43 -17.50 44.47
CA LYS A 3 -0.20 -16.19 45.12
C LYS A 3 0.35 -15.16 44.14
N LYS A 4 1.39 -15.53 43.38
CA LYS A 4 2.02 -14.66 42.39
C LYS A 4 1.04 -14.16 41.33
N VAL A 5 0.16 -15.03 40.84
CA VAL A 5 -0.83 -14.68 39.81
C VAL A 5 -1.91 -13.78 40.39
N PHE A 6 -2.35 -14.04 41.62
CA PHE A 6 -3.34 -13.21 42.30
C PHE A 6 -2.82 -11.79 42.57
N LEU A 7 -1.64 -11.65 43.18
CA LEU A 7 -1.06 -10.33 43.52
C LEU A 7 -0.76 -9.51 42.26
N GLN A 8 -0.30 -10.15 41.18
CA GLN A 8 -0.09 -9.45 39.91
C GLN A 8 -1.41 -8.93 39.34
N LYS A 9 -2.47 -9.75 39.34
CA LYS A 9 -3.80 -9.32 38.88
C LYS A 9 -4.38 -8.19 39.74
N LEU A 10 -4.18 -8.26 41.06
CA LEU A 10 -4.63 -7.24 42.00
C LEU A 10 -3.91 -5.92 41.73
N ARG A 11 -2.57 -5.96 41.59
CA ARG A 11 -1.74 -4.80 41.25
C ARG A 11 -2.18 -4.15 39.94
N ASP A 12 -2.47 -4.96 38.92
CA ASP A 12 -2.94 -4.46 37.63
C ASP A 12 -4.31 -3.77 37.70
N ARG A 13 -5.23 -4.25 38.54
CA ARG A 13 -6.55 -3.64 38.74
C ARG A 13 -6.52 -2.38 39.61
N LEU A 14 -5.50 -2.21 40.45
CA LEU A 14 -5.36 -1.08 41.36
C LEU A 14 -4.49 0.07 40.82
N LYS A 15 -3.97 0.01 39.58
CA LYS A 15 -3.10 1.05 38.94
C LYS A 15 -3.64 2.49 38.92
N ILE A 16 -4.90 2.68 39.31
CA ILE A 16 -5.51 4.00 39.48
C ILE A 16 -5.07 4.70 40.78
N LEU A 17 -4.67 3.93 41.80
CA LEU A 17 -4.15 4.42 43.06
C LEU A 17 -2.69 4.88 42.89
N ASN A 18 -2.18 5.62 43.88
CA ASN A 18 -0.77 5.99 43.89
C ASN A 18 0.10 4.75 44.09
N GLN A 19 1.32 4.76 43.53
CA GLN A 19 2.22 3.59 43.60
C GLN A 19 2.46 3.11 45.04
N ASP A 20 2.66 4.04 45.97
CA ASP A 20 2.87 3.73 47.39
C ASP A 20 1.64 3.00 47.98
N GLU A 21 0.41 3.46 47.67
CA GLU A 21 -0.83 2.83 48.13
C GLU A 21 -1.02 1.42 47.54
N ILE A 22 -0.60 1.22 46.28
CA ILE A 22 -0.68 -0.08 45.63
C ILE A 22 0.27 -1.06 46.31
N GLU A 23 1.52 -0.65 46.58
CA GLU A 23 2.49 -1.53 47.23
C GLU A 23 2.04 -1.87 48.66
N ASP A 24 1.51 -0.91 49.42
CA ASP A 24 0.95 -1.15 50.76
C ASP A 24 -0.17 -2.21 50.72
N ILE A 25 -1.12 -2.09 49.79
CA ILE A 25 -2.20 -3.07 49.63
C ILE A 25 -1.65 -4.44 49.23
N ILE A 26 -0.71 -4.50 48.28
CA ILE A 26 -0.13 -5.77 47.84
C ILE A 26 0.62 -6.45 48.97
N GLU A 27 1.36 -5.71 49.79
CA GLU A 27 2.05 -6.23 50.98
C GLU A 27 1.07 -6.79 52.01
N GLU A 28 -0.06 -6.11 52.26
CA GLU A 28 -1.10 -6.58 53.18
C GLU A 28 -1.70 -7.92 52.73
N TYR A 29 -2.12 -8.03 51.46
CA TYR A 29 -2.69 -9.27 50.93
C TYR A 29 -1.65 -10.38 50.79
N GLU A 30 -0.40 -10.06 50.48
CA GLU A 30 0.69 -11.03 50.53
C GLU A 30 0.90 -11.57 51.94
N GLY A 31 0.89 -10.70 52.95
CA GLY A 31 0.97 -11.05 54.37
C GLY A 31 -0.15 -12.02 54.78
N HIS A 32 -1.41 -11.69 54.47
CA HIS A 32 -2.56 -12.54 54.77
C HIS A 32 -2.49 -13.93 54.11
N ILE A 33 -2.03 -14.00 52.86
CA ILE A 33 -1.84 -15.29 52.18
C ILE A 33 -0.74 -16.08 52.87
N ASN A 34 0.39 -15.45 53.20
CA ASN A 34 1.52 -16.11 53.87
C ASN A 34 1.13 -16.65 55.26
N GLU A 35 0.35 -15.90 56.05
CA GLU A 35 -0.17 -16.35 57.35
C GLU A 35 -1.07 -17.58 57.22
N LYS A 36 -1.98 -17.57 56.24
CA LYS A 36 -2.87 -18.72 56.00
C LYS A 36 -2.10 -19.94 55.52
N VAL A 37 -1.09 -19.75 54.68
CA VAL A 37 -0.21 -20.84 54.25
C VAL A 37 0.60 -21.40 55.43
N ALA A 38 1.13 -20.54 56.29
CA ALA A 38 1.82 -20.95 57.51
C ALA A 38 0.90 -21.73 58.48
N SER A 39 -0.40 -21.45 58.48
CA SER A 39 -1.42 -22.18 59.25
C SER A 39 -1.84 -23.53 58.63
N GLY A 40 -1.26 -23.92 57.49
CA GLY A 40 -1.47 -25.21 56.84
C GLY A 40 -2.48 -25.22 55.69
N LYS A 41 -3.00 -24.06 55.25
CA LYS A 41 -3.81 -23.96 54.03
C LYS A 41 -2.93 -23.92 52.78
N THR A 42 -3.47 -24.36 51.65
CA THR A 42 -2.83 -24.12 50.34
C THR A 42 -3.00 -22.66 49.92
N GLU A 43 -2.14 -22.14 49.03
CA GLU A 43 -2.29 -20.78 48.48
C GLU A 43 -3.68 -20.58 47.85
N GLU A 44 -4.21 -21.61 47.20
CA GLU A 44 -5.49 -21.53 46.50
C GLU A 44 -6.67 -21.43 47.47
N GLU A 45 -6.61 -22.15 48.59
CA GLU A 45 -7.60 -22.04 49.66
C GLU A 45 -7.49 -20.69 50.38
N ALA A 46 -6.26 -20.21 50.63
CA ALA A 46 -6.03 -18.92 51.25
C ALA A 46 -6.60 -17.77 50.41
N ILE A 47 -6.46 -17.84 49.08
CA ILE A 47 -7.01 -16.86 48.13
C ILE A 47 -8.53 -16.98 48.02
N LYS A 48 -9.07 -18.20 48.05
CA LYS A 48 -10.53 -18.42 47.96
C LYS A 48 -11.29 -17.79 49.14
N ASP A 49 -10.66 -17.69 50.31
CA ASP A 49 -11.25 -17.03 51.48
C ASP A 49 -11.50 -15.52 51.26
N PHE A 50 -10.85 -14.88 50.28
CA PHE A 50 -11.11 -13.47 49.96
C PHE A 50 -12.39 -13.26 49.13
N GLY A 51 -13.06 -14.34 48.71
CA GLY A 51 -14.31 -14.26 47.96
C GLY A 51 -14.10 -14.03 46.46
N ASP A 52 -15.08 -13.38 45.82
CA ASP A 52 -15.00 -13.04 44.41
C ASP A 52 -13.96 -11.93 44.18
N PHE A 53 -13.09 -12.14 43.21
CA PHE A 53 -11.97 -11.23 42.95
C PHE A 53 -12.43 -9.85 42.47
N ASP A 54 -13.51 -9.77 41.68
CA ASP A 54 -14.02 -8.49 41.18
C ASP A 54 -14.75 -7.73 42.30
N GLU A 55 -15.45 -8.42 43.20
CA GLU A 55 -16.02 -7.81 44.40
C GLU A 55 -14.94 -7.27 45.34
N LEU A 56 -13.88 -8.06 45.59
CA LEU A 56 -12.73 -7.64 46.41
C LEU A 56 -12.09 -6.34 45.88
N VAL A 57 -11.84 -6.27 44.57
CA VAL A 57 -11.27 -5.07 43.94
C VAL A 57 -12.20 -3.87 44.09
N LYS A 58 -13.52 -4.06 43.96
CA LYS A 58 -14.51 -3.01 44.16
C LYS A 58 -14.53 -2.50 45.60
N GLU A 59 -14.49 -3.40 46.57
CA GLU A 59 -14.44 -3.06 47.99
C GLU A 59 -13.20 -2.22 48.30
N ILE A 60 -12.02 -2.66 47.86
CA ILE A 60 -10.76 -1.92 48.02
C ILE A 60 -10.88 -0.53 47.40
N LEU A 61 -11.28 -0.41 46.12
CA LEU A 61 -11.37 0.89 45.45
C LEU A 61 -12.46 1.81 46.05
N SER A 62 -13.54 1.25 46.57
CA SER A 62 -14.61 2.00 47.23
C SER A 62 -14.13 2.67 48.54
N ALA A 63 -13.24 2.02 49.29
CA ALA A 63 -12.62 2.59 50.48
C ALA A 63 -11.79 3.85 50.18
N TYR A 64 -11.23 3.94 48.96
CA TYR A 64 -10.50 5.11 48.45
C TYR A 64 -11.40 6.15 47.75
N LYS A 65 -12.74 6.03 47.86
CA LYS A 65 -13.73 6.94 47.25
C LYS A 65 -13.64 7.06 45.72
N ILE A 66 -13.18 6.00 45.06
CA ILE A 66 -13.19 5.91 43.61
C ILE A 66 -14.58 5.39 43.19
N ASN A 67 -15.42 6.27 42.67
CA ASN A 67 -16.81 5.93 42.29
C ASN A 67 -16.86 4.91 41.12
N GLU A 68 -17.90 4.05 41.14
CA GLU A 68 -18.24 3.01 40.13
C GLU A 68 -18.19 3.48 38.66
N ASP A 69 -18.34 4.79 38.43
CA ASP A 69 -18.29 5.41 37.10
C ASP A 69 -16.91 5.26 36.41
N TYR A 70 -15.86 4.89 37.16
CA TYR A 70 -14.51 4.68 36.63
C TYR A 70 -14.26 3.25 36.10
N GLU A 71 -14.92 2.20 36.64
CA GLU A 71 -14.87 0.84 36.06
C GLU A 71 -15.42 0.84 34.62
N SER A 72 -16.40 1.70 34.34
CA SER A 72 -16.93 1.91 32.99
C SER A 72 -15.91 2.52 32.01
N LYS A 73 -14.91 3.25 32.52
CA LYS A 73 -13.81 3.86 31.73
C LYS A 73 -12.61 2.93 31.55
N LEU A 74 -12.43 1.95 32.44
CA LEU A 74 -11.35 0.95 32.38
C LEU A 74 -11.63 -0.21 31.42
N LYS A 75 -12.90 -0.45 31.06
CA LYS A 75 -13.22 -1.19 29.85
C LYS A 75 -12.81 -0.31 28.67
N GLU A 76 -11.53 -0.35 28.27
CA GLU A 76 -11.19 -0.08 26.88
C GLU A 76 -12.15 -0.90 26.05
N LYS A 77 -13.14 -0.23 25.45
CA LYS A 77 -14.15 -0.86 24.61
C LYS A 77 -13.41 -1.56 23.49
N ASN A 78 -13.17 -2.87 23.67
CA ASN A 78 -12.63 -3.71 22.64
C ASN A 78 -13.60 -3.59 21.46
N VAL A 79 -13.15 -2.94 20.39
CA VAL A 79 -14.00 -2.66 19.22
C VAL A 79 -14.63 -3.95 18.69
N ILE A 80 -13.91 -5.07 18.82
CA ILE A 80 -14.38 -6.42 18.51
C ILE A 80 -15.53 -6.85 19.45
N GLN A 81 -15.40 -6.60 20.76
CA GLN A 81 -16.45 -6.94 21.72
C GLN A 81 -17.70 -6.07 21.55
N ASP A 82 -17.53 -4.76 21.35
CA ASP A 82 -18.62 -3.84 21.01
C ASP A 82 -19.33 -4.28 19.72
N PHE A 83 -18.57 -4.76 18.72
CA PHE A 83 -19.11 -5.30 17.48
C PHE A 83 -19.90 -6.60 17.71
N ILE A 84 -19.35 -7.55 18.49
CA ILE A 84 -20.00 -8.82 18.83
C ILE A 84 -21.30 -8.56 19.60
N GLU A 85 -21.27 -7.73 20.63
CA GLU A 85 -22.44 -7.36 21.42
C GLU A 85 -23.50 -6.69 20.55
N SER A 86 -23.09 -5.79 19.65
CA SER A 86 -23.99 -5.13 18.71
C SER A 86 -24.63 -6.12 17.72
N CYS A 87 -23.87 -7.11 17.24
CA CYS A 87 -24.39 -8.18 16.38
C CYS A 87 -25.38 -9.07 17.13
N ILE A 88 -25.05 -9.48 18.36
CA ILE A 88 -25.94 -10.28 19.21
C ILE A 88 -27.25 -9.54 19.45
N GLN A 89 -27.19 -8.24 19.78
CA GLN A 89 -28.38 -7.44 19.99
C GLN A 89 -29.23 -7.33 18.71
N PHE A 90 -28.60 -7.09 17.57
CA PHE A 90 -29.28 -7.08 16.27
C PHE A 90 -30.00 -8.40 15.97
N PHE A 91 -29.33 -9.54 16.17
CA PHE A 91 -29.94 -10.86 15.96
C PHE A 91 -31.10 -11.12 16.94
N LYS A 92 -30.96 -10.72 18.20
CA LYS A 92 -32.05 -10.83 19.20
C LYS A 92 -33.26 -10.00 18.79
N ASP A 93 -33.05 -8.76 18.37
CA ASP A 93 -34.13 -7.87 17.92
C ASP A 93 -34.81 -8.42 16.66
N LEU A 94 -34.02 -8.95 15.72
CA LEU A 94 -34.50 -9.60 14.50
C LEU A 94 -35.35 -10.83 14.80
N ILE A 95 -34.88 -11.75 15.66
CA ILE A 95 -35.62 -12.96 16.04
C ILE A 95 -36.92 -12.58 16.77
N LYS A 96 -36.86 -11.61 17.69
CA LYS A 96 -38.03 -11.14 18.44
C LYS A 96 -39.09 -10.53 17.54
N ASN A 97 -38.70 -9.82 16.49
CA ASN A 97 -39.65 -9.19 15.59
C ASN A 97 -40.18 -10.15 14.52
N ILE A 98 -39.38 -11.12 14.07
CA ILE A 98 -39.84 -12.18 13.18
C ILE A 98 -40.84 -13.10 13.87
N SER A 99 -40.62 -13.45 15.15
CA SER A 99 -41.51 -14.36 15.88
C SER A 99 -42.91 -13.79 16.12
N LYS A 100 -43.09 -12.47 16.02
CA LYS A 100 -44.38 -11.78 16.12
C LYS A 100 -45.19 -11.77 14.82
N ARG A 101 -44.63 -12.21 13.69
CA ARG A 101 -45.23 -12.07 12.35
C ARG A 101 -45.87 -13.35 11.84
N SER A 102 -46.75 -13.19 10.84
CA SER A 102 -47.42 -14.31 10.19
C SER A 102 -46.46 -15.09 9.27
N LYS A 103 -46.81 -16.35 8.94
CA LYS A 103 -46.02 -17.17 8.02
C LYS A 103 -45.91 -16.54 6.62
N GLU A 104 -46.96 -15.85 6.16
CA GLU A 104 -47.00 -15.20 4.85
C GLU A 104 -46.03 -14.01 4.78
N ASP A 105 -45.96 -13.21 5.85
CA ASP A 105 -45.00 -12.10 5.96
C ASP A 105 -43.56 -12.60 5.96
N ILE A 106 -43.30 -13.72 6.64
CA ILE A 106 -41.97 -14.34 6.70
C ILE A 106 -41.53 -14.82 5.31
N ILE A 107 -42.42 -15.50 4.55
CA ILE A 107 -42.11 -15.98 3.19
C ILE A 107 -41.81 -14.81 2.26
N LYS A 108 -42.62 -13.75 2.32
CA LYS A 108 -42.40 -12.54 1.53
C LYS A 108 -41.04 -11.90 1.82
N PHE A 109 -40.63 -11.89 3.09
CA PHE A 109 -39.31 -11.40 3.45
C PHE A 109 -38.18 -12.27 2.95
N ILE A 110 -38.27 -13.59 3.07
CA ILE A 110 -37.24 -14.49 2.52
C ILE A 110 -37.07 -14.21 1.03
N PHE A 111 -38.17 -14.01 0.29
CA PHE A 111 -38.12 -13.64 -1.11
C PHE A 111 -37.47 -12.27 -1.35
N GLU A 112 -37.90 -11.21 -0.64
CA GLU A 112 -37.29 -9.87 -0.77
C GLU A 112 -35.80 -9.87 -0.38
N PHE A 113 -35.41 -10.68 0.60
CA PHE A 113 -34.03 -10.86 1.05
C PHE A 113 -33.18 -11.60 0.01
N LEU A 114 -33.73 -12.64 -0.65
CA LEU A 114 -33.08 -13.31 -1.78
C LEU A 114 -32.84 -12.34 -2.95
N VAL A 115 -33.83 -11.50 -3.27
CA VAL A 115 -33.68 -10.47 -4.30
C VAL A 115 -32.57 -9.48 -3.93
N LEU A 116 -32.46 -9.09 -2.65
CA LEU A 116 -31.36 -8.24 -2.18
C LEU A 116 -30.00 -8.90 -2.34
N ILE A 117 -29.85 -10.18 -2.01
CA ILE A 117 -28.58 -10.91 -2.20
C ILE A 117 -28.21 -10.95 -3.68
N ILE A 118 -29.17 -11.22 -4.57
CA ILE A 118 -28.94 -11.20 -6.02
C ILE A 118 -28.52 -9.80 -6.48
N PHE A 119 -29.18 -8.75 -5.98
CA PHE A 119 -28.82 -7.37 -6.31
C PHE A 119 -27.39 -7.02 -5.86
N ILE A 120 -27.01 -7.39 -4.63
CA ILE A 120 -25.64 -7.23 -4.13
C ILE A 120 -24.66 -7.99 -5.04
N ALA A 121 -24.96 -9.23 -5.41
CA ALA A 121 -24.12 -10.01 -6.32
C ALA A 121 -23.97 -9.34 -7.71
N ILE A 122 -25.02 -8.71 -8.25
CA ILE A 122 -24.94 -7.94 -9.50
C ILE A 122 -24.03 -6.72 -9.34
N LEU A 123 -24.07 -6.03 -8.19
CA LEU A 123 -23.17 -4.91 -7.89
C LEU A 123 -21.69 -5.32 -7.83
N ARG A 124 -21.37 -6.62 -7.80
CA ARG A 124 -19.99 -7.09 -7.94
C ARG A 124 -19.39 -6.73 -9.29
N LEU A 125 -20.17 -6.73 -10.37
CA LEU A 125 -19.71 -6.45 -11.72
C LEU A 125 -19.03 -5.06 -11.85
N PRO A 126 -19.66 -3.94 -11.46
CA PRO A 126 -19.00 -2.64 -11.50
C PRO A 126 -17.84 -2.53 -10.51
N VAL A 127 -17.85 -3.28 -9.39
CA VAL A 127 -16.75 -3.29 -8.42
C VAL A 127 -15.51 -3.95 -9.01
N MET A 128 -15.67 -5.09 -9.70
CA MET A 128 -14.56 -5.74 -10.41
C MET A 128 -13.93 -4.80 -11.45
N PHE A 129 -14.74 -4.02 -12.16
CA PHE A 129 -14.21 -3.04 -13.09
C PHE A 129 -13.34 -1.97 -12.40
N VAL A 130 -13.75 -1.47 -11.23
CA VAL A 130 -12.95 -0.52 -10.44
C VAL A 130 -11.67 -1.17 -9.90
N GLU A 131 -11.74 -2.43 -9.50
CA GLU A 131 -10.58 -3.22 -9.08
C GLU A 131 -9.51 -3.26 -10.19
N GLU A 132 -9.90 -3.69 -11.40
CA GLU A 132 -9.00 -3.80 -12.55
C GLU A 132 -8.45 -2.46 -13.00
N LEU A 133 -9.27 -1.40 -12.99
CA LEU A 133 -8.80 -0.05 -13.32
C LEU A 133 -7.66 0.42 -12.41
N GLY A 134 -7.72 0.12 -11.11
CA GLY A 134 -6.62 0.46 -10.21
C GLY A 134 -5.37 -0.35 -10.50
N CYS A 135 -5.49 -1.66 -10.76
CA CYS A 135 -4.37 -2.50 -11.15
C CYS A 135 -3.70 -2.03 -12.45
N TRP A 136 -4.49 -1.66 -13.46
CA TRP A 136 -3.98 -1.09 -14.72
C TRP A 136 -3.16 0.19 -14.51
N ILE A 137 -3.53 1.04 -13.55
CA ILE A 137 -2.73 2.22 -13.18
C ILE A 137 -1.39 1.79 -12.57
N PHE A 138 -1.39 0.73 -11.74
CA PHE A 138 -0.18 0.26 -11.06
C PHE A 138 0.78 -0.53 -11.97
N GLU A 139 0.30 -1.08 -13.09
CA GLU A 139 1.15 -1.73 -14.10
C GLU A 139 2.23 -0.81 -14.69
N ARG A 140 2.07 0.51 -14.57
CA ARG A 140 3.07 1.49 -15.00
C ARG A 140 4.30 1.54 -14.09
N PHE A 141 4.24 0.95 -12.90
CA PHE A 141 5.38 0.89 -11.99
C PHE A 141 6.19 -0.39 -12.19
N MET A 142 7.47 -0.34 -11.85
CA MET A 142 8.34 -1.52 -11.82
C MET A 142 8.02 -2.44 -10.62
N SER A 143 8.28 -3.74 -10.77
CA SER A 143 8.28 -4.66 -9.63
C SER A 143 9.36 -4.24 -8.61
N PRO A 144 9.13 -4.35 -7.29
CA PRO A 144 7.97 -4.96 -6.60
C PRO A 144 6.82 -3.99 -6.34
N PHE A 145 6.94 -2.71 -6.69
CA PHE A 145 5.95 -1.69 -6.35
C PHE A 145 4.60 -1.95 -7.03
N ARG A 146 4.62 -2.35 -8.30
CA ARG A 146 3.41 -2.78 -9.03
C ARG A 146 2.64 -3.84 -8.27
N ASP A 147 3.33 -4.89 -7.84
CA ASP A 147 2.72 -6.09 -7.29
C ASP A 147 2.17 -5.81 -5.88
N VAL A 148 2.94 -5.09 -5.05
CA VAL A 148 2.51 -4.69 -3.70
C VAL A 148 1.32 -3.73 -3.74
N LEU A 149 1.35 -2.71 -4.61
CA LEU A 149 0.25 -1.74 -4.72
C LEU A 149 -1.02 -2.39 -5.27
N SER A 150 -0.89 -3.26 -6.28
CA SER A 150 -2.00 -4.02 -6.83
C SER A 150 -2.63 -4.93 -5.78
N PHE A 151 -1.80 -5.64 -4.99
CA PHE A 151 -2.29 -6.48 -3.91
C PHE A 151 -3.10 -5.69 -2.87
N ILE A 152 -2.55 -4.56 -2.39
CA ILE A 152 -3.22 -3.69 -1.41
C ILE A 152 -4.54 -3.15 -1.98
N TRP A 153 -4.55 -2.74 -3.24
CA TRP A 153 -5.74 -2.21 -3.90
C TRP A 153 -6.86 -3.24 -4.01
N LYS A 154 -6.56 -4.44 -4.50
CA LYS A 154 -7.54 -5.54 -4.58
C LYS A 154 -8.14 -5.82 -3.21
N TYR A 155 -7.29 -5.99 -2.19
CA TYR A 155 -7.76 -6.20 -0.82
C TYR A 155 -8.65 -5.08 -0.30
N MET A 156 -8.31 -3.82 -0.59
CA MET A 156 -9.10 -2.67 -0.15
C MET A 156 -10.48 -2.62 -0.83
N ILE A 157 -10.56 -2.91 -2.13
CA ILE A 157 -11.82 -2.94 -2.88
C ILE A 157 -12.73 -4.07 -2.37
N GLU A 158 -12.18 -5.27 -2.14
CA GLU A 158 -12.92 -6.39 -1.54
C GLU A 158 -13.52 -6.01 -0.20
N ILE A 159 -12.72 -5.38 0.65
CA ILE A 159 -13.13 -4.90 1.95
C ILE A 159 -14.28 -3.89 1.82
N ILE A 160 -14.15 -2.88 0.97
CA ILE A 160 -15.17 -1.84 0.78
C ILE A 160 -16.49 -2.46 0.30
N TYR A 161 -16.42 -3.36 -0.68
CA TYR A 161 -17.59 -4.05 -1.18
C TYR A 161 -18.28 -4.90 -0.11
N PHE A 162 -17.50 -5.62 0.71
CA PHE A 162 -18.02 -6.37 1.84
C PHE A 162 -18.71 -5.47 2.88
N VAL A 163 -18.12 -4.30 3.20
CA VAL A 163 -18.74 -3.29 4.09
C VAL A 163 -20.09 -2.85 3.56
N LEU A 164 -20.12 -2.40 2.30
CA LEU A 164 -21.32 -1.87 1.66
C LEU A 164 -22.42 -2.93 1.58
N SER A 165 -22.05 -4.17 1.33
CA SER A 165 -22.96 -5.32 1.33
C SER A 165 -23.58 -5.54 2.70
N ILE A 166 -22.78 -5.55 3.78
CA ILE A 166 -23.28 -5.69 5.15
C ILE A 166 -24.19 -4.51 5.52
N VAL A 167 -23.76 -3.28 5.24
CA VAL A 167 -24.56 -2.07 5.53
C VAL A 167 -25.88 -2.11 4.77
N GLY A 168 -25.88 -2.54 3.51
CA GLY A 168 -27.08 -2.73 2.69
C GLY A 168 -28.04 -3.75 3.30
N ILE A 169 -27.53 -4.93 3.69
CA ILE A 169 -28.31 -5.99 4.36
C ILE A 169 -28.93 -5.48 5.67
N ILE A 170 -28.14 -4.85 6.52
CA ILE A 170 -28.62 -4.33 7.81
C ILE A 170 -29.67 -3.23 7.59
N SER A 171 -29.45 -2.34 6.63
CA SER A 171 -30.38 -1.25 6.30
C SER A 171 -31.71 -1.78 5.78
N PHE A 172 -31.68 -2.80 4.92
CA PHE A 172 -32.87 -3.48 4.42
C PHE A 172 -33.68 -4.12 5.55
N VAL A 173 -33.02 -4.92 6.40
CA VAL A 173 -33.67 -5.58 7.54
C VAL A 173 -34.27 -4.55 8.50
N LYS A 174 -33.55 -3.47 8.81
CA LYS A 174 -34.05 -2.43 9.71
C LYS A 174 -35.32 -1.77 9.17
N LYS A 175 -35.29 -1.31 7.92
CA LYS A 175 -36.43 -0.63 7.28
C LYS A 175 -37.67 -1.51 7.25
N ARG A 176 -37.50 -2.83 7.13
CA ARG A 176 -38.61 -3.77 6.98
C ARG A 176 -39.11 -4.35 8.31
N TYR A 177 -38.26 -4.48 9.33
CA TYR A 177 -38.56 -5.23 10.57
C TYR A 177 -38.37 -4.47 11.89
N LEU A 178 -37.66 -3.34 11.92
CA LEU A 178 -37.38 -2.61 13.16
C LEU A 178 -38.19 -1.31 13.30
N GLU A 179 -38.82 -0.80 12.24
CA GLU A 179 -39.54 0.50 12.25
C GLU A 179 -41.08 0.42 12.41
N ASP A 180 -41.67 -0.78 12.54
CA ASP A 180 -43.14 -0.97 12.46
C ASP A 180 -43.94 -0.87 13.78
N GLU A 181 -43.33 -0.64 14.95
CA GLU A 181 -44.07 -0.51 16.23
C GLU A 181 -44.42 0.95 16.61
N SER A 182 -44.99 1.75 15.70
CA SER A 182 -45.42 3.13 16.07
C SER A 182 -46.81 3.58 15.63
N VAL A 183 -47.65 2.71 15.03
CA VAL A 183 -48.92 3.19 14.44
C VAL A 183 -50.21 2.64 15.09
N GLU A 184 -50.20 1.55 15.87
CA GLU A 184 -51.48 0.85 16.16
C GLU A 184 -52.12 0.99 17.56
N GLU A 185 -51.64 1.86 18.47
CA GLU A 185 -52.24 1.92 19.83
C GLU A 185 -53.06 3.17 20.20
N ASN A 186 -53.26 4.15 19.30
CA ASN A 186 -53.97 5.40 19.66
C ASN A 186 -55.17 5.75 18.77
N THR A 187 -55.99 4.77 18.37
CA THR A 187 -57.27 5.06 17.69
C THR A 187 -58.44 4.25 18.23
N VAL A 188 -58.66 4.24 19.55
CA VAL A 188 -59.99 3.90 20.08
C VAL A 188 -60.36 4.84 21.23
N LYS A 189 -61.31 5.73 20.90
CA LYS A 189 -62.27 6.43 21.78
C LYS A 189 -61.74 7.55 22.68
N ASN A 190 -61.90 8.78 22.21
CA ASN A 190 -62.62 9.83 22.95
C ASN A 190 -63.05 10.93 21.96
N ASN A 191 -64.24 10.78 21.40
CA ASN A 191 -64.99 11.86 20.77
C ASN A 191 -66.10 12.24 21.74
N GLU A 192 -65.86 13.22 22.60
CA GLU A 192 -66.92 14.08 23.14
C GLU A 192 -66.40 15.53 23.22
N ASP A 193 -67.00 16.36 22.37
CA ASP A 193 -67.35 17.76 22.55
C ASP A 193 -66.29 18.84 22.83
N LYS A 194 -66.08 19.69 21.80
CA LYS A 194 -65.84 21.12 21.97
C LYS A 194 -66.51 21.95 20.88
N LYS A 195 -67.41 22.85 21.30
CA LYS A 195 -67.73 24.17 20.71
C LYS A 195 -68.28 25.01 21.86
N ASN A 196 -68.00 26.28 22.09
CA ASN A 196 -67.13 27.31 21.53
C ASN A 196 -67.31 28.53 22.49
N VAL A 197 -66.37 29.47 22.58
CA VAL A 197 -66.57 30.95 22.57
C VAL A 197 -65.36 31.71 23.18
N LYS A 198 -65.00 32.73 22.40
CA LYS A 198 -63.96 33.77 22.41
C LYS A 198 -63.74 34.57 23.72
N LYS A 199 -62.51 35.05 23.95
CA LYS A 199 -62.12 36.48 23.89
C LYS A 199 -60.61 36.73 24.07
N GLU A 200 -60.14 37.77 23.40
CA GLU A 200 -58.78 38.32 23.31
C GLU A 200 -58.34 39.02 24.61
N GLU A 201 -57.03 38.97 24.93
CA GLU A 201 -56.20 40.17 25.18
C GLU A 201 -54.68 39.84 25.23
N ARG A 202 -53.87 40.74 24.68
CA ARG A 202 -52.39 40.69 24.51
C ARG A 202 -51.72 40.82 25.90
N VAL A 203 -50.49 40.39 26.20
CA VAL A 203 -49.18 40.73 25.61
C VAL A 203 -48.12 39.80 26.26
N LYS A 204 -47.02 39.56 25.53
CA LYS A 204 -45.62 39.28 25.96
C LYS A 204 -45.08 37.91 25.54
N GLU A 205 -44.20 37.99 24.54
CA GLU A 205 -43.22 36.98 24.20
C GLU A 205 -42.46 36.51 25.46
N VAL A 206 -42.63 35.25 25.80
CA VAL A 206 -41.65 34.49 26.59
C VAL A 206 -41.49 33.14 25.90
N LYS A 207 -40.33 32.95 25.27
CA LYS A 207 -39.85 31.66 24.79
C LYS A 207 -39.77 30.68 25.97
N LYS A 208 -40.51 29.58 25.90
CA LYS A 208 -40.23 28.31 26.60
C LYS A 208 -40.53 27.12 25.67
N PRO A 209 -39.83 26.01 25.86
CA PRO A 209 -39.22 25.25 24.78
C PRO A 209 -40.20 24.29 24.11
N LYS A 210 -40.18 24.25 22.77
CA LYS A 210 -40.64 23.06 22.03
C LYS A 210 -39.58 21.99 22.22
N GLU A 211 -39.72 21.23 23.30
CA GLU A 211 -39.06 19.96 23.46
C GLU A 211 -39.68 18.99 22.44
N LYS A 212 -39.09 18.98 21.24
CA LYS A 212 -39.27 17.89 20.28
C LYS A 212 -38.30 16.79 20.71
N THR A 213 -38.73 15.93 21.62
CA THR A 213 -38.10 14.63 21.80
C THR A 213 -38.38 13.79 20.56
N LYS A 214 -37.52 13.93 19.54
CA LYS A 214 -37.29 12.88 18.55
C LYS A 214 -36.78 11.68 19.32
N LYS A 215 -37.65 10.72 19.66
CA LYS A 215 -37.23 9.47 20.30
C LYS A 215 -36.49 8.61 19.28
N GLU A 216 -35.22 8.42 19.59
CA GLU A 216 -34.21 7.67 18.86
C GLU A 216 -34.51 6.16 18.88
N SER A 217 -34.87 5.57 17.73
CA SER A 217 -34.58 4.16 17.43
C SER A 217 -33.38 4.01 16.47
N SER A 218 -32.74 5.13 16.11
CA SER A 218 -31.54 5.20 15.26
C SER A 218 -30.26 4.75 15.96
N GLY A 219 -30.27 4.58 17.28
CA GLY A 219 -29.06 4.40 18.10
C GLY A 219 -28.35 3.06 17.94
N THR A 220 -29.05 1.96 17.65
CA THR A 220 -28.42 0.62 17.52
C THR A 220 -27.80 0.42 16.13
N PHE A 221 -28.42 0.99 15.10
CA PHE A 221 -27.94 0.94 13.71
C PHE A 221 -26.67 1.75 13.49
N SER A 222 -26.64 3.00 13.97
CA SER A 222 -25.45 3.84 13.85
C SER A 222 -24.25 3.20 14.57
N LYS A 223 -24.48 2.51 15.69
CA LYS A 223 -23.45 1.75 16.41
C LYS A 223 -22.89 0.60 15.57
N ILE A 224 -23.73 -0.23 14.94
CA ILE A 224 -23.25 -1.36 14.13
C ILE A 224 -22.44 -0.86 12.92
N VAL A 225 -22.95 0.14 12.19
CA VAL A 225 -22.25 0.73 11.03
C VAL A 225 -20.92 1.35 11.44
N VAL A 226 -20.88 2.08 12.56
CA VAL A 226 -19.63 2.65 13.10
C VAL A 226 -18.66 1.55 13.53
N SER A 227 -19.11 0.49 14.19
CA SER A 227 -18.26 -0.63 14.60
C SER A 227 -17.64 -1.35 13.41
N ILE A 228 -18.42 -1.58 12.34
CA ILE A 228 -17.95 -2.13 11.06
C ILE A 228 -16.83 -1.26 10.49
N ILE A 229 -17.05 0.05 10.32
CA ILE A 229 -16.05 0.98 9.78
C ILE A 229 -14.75 0.95 10.59
N LYS A 230 -14.82 0.84 11.93
CA LYS A 230 -13.63 0.76 12.79
C LYS A 230 -12.82 -0.50 12.58
N VAL A 231 -13.48 -1.66 12.42
CA VAL A 231 -12.80 -2.92 12.10
C VAL A 231 -12.04 -2.80 10.78
N PHE A 232 -12.63 -2.15 9.77
CA PHE A 232 -11.95 -1.93 8.49
C PHE A 232 -10.79 -0.95 8.56
N LEU A 233 -10.91 0.10 9.37
CA LEU A 233 -9.81 1.03 9.61
C LEU A 233 -8.57 0.34 10.21
N ILE A 234 -8.73 -0.77 10.94
CA ILE A 234 -7.59 -1.58 11.42
C ILE A 234 -6.81 -2.18 10.26
N PHE A 235 -7.49 -2.68 9.22
CA PHE A 235 -6.83 -3.23 8.03
C PHE A 235 -6.14 -2.15 7.20
N VAL A 236 -6.70 -0.94 7.13
CA VAL A 236 -6.08 0.22 6.45
C VAL A 236 -4.88 0.75 7.25
N LEU A 237 -4.91 0.65 8.57
CA LEU A 237 -3.83 1.09 9.45
C LEU A 237 -2.53 0.29 9.23
N LEU A 238 -2.62 -1.00 8.93
CA LEU A 238 -1.43 -1.85 8.80
C LEU A 238 -0.50 -1.39 7.65
N PRO A 239 -0.98 -1.22 6.39
CA PRO A 239 -0.19 -0.61 5.32
C PRO A 239 0.26 0.82 5.65
N ALA A 240 -0.60 1.62 6.30
CA ALA A 240 -0.24 2.98 6.69
C ALA A 240 0.98 3.00 7.62
N ILE A 241 1.02 2.12 8.62
CA ILE A 241 2.17 1.98 9.54
C ILE A 241 3.44 1.57 8.79
N PHE A 242 3.37 0.60 7.89
CA PHE A 242 4.53 0.20 7.08
C PHE A 242 5.02 1.35 6.19
N SER A 243 4.10 2.07 5.55
CA SER A 243 4.42 3.22 4.72
C SER A 243 5.02 4.38 5.53
N PHE A 244 4.67 4.51 6.81
CA PHE A 244 5.25 5.47 7.74
C PHE A 244 6.70 5.11 8.07
N VAL A 245 7.01 3.82 8.32
CA VAL A 245 8.38 3.34 8.48
C VAL A 245 9.21 3.59 7.21
N GLY A 246 8.65 3.29 6.04
CA GLY A 246 9.28 3.58 4.74
C GLY A 246 9.58 5.08 4.55
N ALA A 247 8.68 5.96 5.00
CA ALA A 247 8.89 7.39 4.96
C ALA A 247 10.12 7.83 5.76
N PHE A 248 10.37 7.25 6.94
CA PHE A 248 11.58 7.55 7.72
C PHE A 248 12.85 7.11 7.01
N ILE A 249 12.84 5.95 6.35
CA ILE A 249 13.99 5.48 5.55
C ILE A 249 14.27 6.50 4.42
N CYS A 250 13.22 6.94 3.71
CA CYS A 250 13.35 7.95 2.66
C CYS A 250 13.88 9.29 3.19
N ILE A 251 13.45 9.71 4.39
CA ILE A 251 13.95 10.93 5.04
C ILE A 251 15.44 10.78 5.39
N VAL A 252 15.87 9.63 5.94
CA VAL A 252 17.29 9.38 6.25
C VAL A 252 18.14 9.42 4.98
N ILE A 253 17.70 8.75 3.91
CA ILE A 253 18.37 8.81 2.60
C ILE A 253 18.42 10.25 2.10
N GLY A 254 17.30 10.97 2.17
CA GLY A 254 17.22 12.37 1.77
C GLY A 254 18.18 13.28 2.54
N ILE A 255 18.33 13.09 3.86
CA ILE A 255 19.30 13.82 4.69
C ILE A 255 20.74 13.54 4.21
N ILE A 256 21.07 12.26 3.96
CA ILE A 256 22.39 11.86 3.46
C ILE A 256 22.69 12.52 2.10
N LEU A 257 21.71 12.55 1.19
CA LEU A 257 21.83 13.17 -0.12
C LEU A 257 21.99 14.70 -0.01
N LEU A 258 21.24 15.36 0.88
CA LEU A 258 21.40 16.80 1.12
C LEU A 258 22.79 17.14 1.66
N PHE A 259 23.31 16.39 2.63
CA PHE A 259 24.69 16.56 3.12
C PHE A 259 25.74 16.27 2.05
N SER A 260 25.40 15.41 1.08
CA SER A 260 26.26 15.16 -0.09
C SER A 260 26.26 16.32 -1.09
N GLY A 261 25.40 17.32 -0.92
CA GLY A 261 25.31 18.53 -1.75
C GLY A 261 24.32 18.42 -2.92
N LEU A 262 23.38 17.48 -2.90
CA LEU A 262 22.39 17.34 -3.97
C LEU A 262 21.36 18.49 -3.92
N PRO A 263 21.08 19.16 -5.05
CA PRO A 263 20.23 20.36 -5.08
C PRO A 263 18.74 20.00 -5.30
N TYR A 264 18.25 18.97 -4.60
CA TYR A 264 16.88 18.44 -4.67
C TYR A 264 16.15 18.52 -3.32
N PHE A 265 16.11 19.73 -2.76
CA PHE A 265 15.51 19.99 -1.45
C PHE A 265 13.98 19.89 -1.47
N GLY A 266 13.35 20.22 -2.60
CA GLY A 266 11.91 20.07 -2.78
C GLY A 266 11.47 18.61 -2.59
N ILE A 267 12.19 17.66 -3.19
CA ILE A 267 11.85 16.22 -3.10
C ILE A 267 11.96 15.75 -1.65
N PHE A 268 13.02 16.17 -0.94
CA PHE A 268 13.17 15.91 0.48
C PHE A 268 11.98 16.47 1.30
N LEU A 269 11.55 17.69 1.01
CA LEU A 269 10.41 18.33 1.68
C LEU A 269 9.09 17.59 1.41
N CYS A 270 8.92 17.01 0.23
CA CYS A 270 7.80 16.13 -0.09
C CYS A 270 7.81 14.85 0.77
N CYS A 271 8.97 14.22 0.96
CA CYS A 271 9.10 13.06 1.84
C CYS A 271 8.78 13.41 3.31
N LEU A 272 9.25 14.56 3.79
CA LEU A 272 9.00 15.04 5.15
C LEU A 272 7.50 15.31 5.37
N THR A 273 6.87 16.02 4.43
CA THR A 273 5.43 16.34 4.49
C THR A 273 4.57 15.09 4.40
N TYR A 274 4.95 14.12 3.56
CA TYR A 274 4.31 12.81 3.51
C TYR A 274 4.34 12.10 4.87
N ALA A 275 5.49 12.06 5.55
CA ALA A 275 5.57 11.45 6.89
C ALA A 275 4.63 12.14 7.90
N ILE A 276 4.55 13.47 7.90
CA ILE A 276 3.65 14.22 8.78
C ILE A 276 2.18 13.92 8.47
N LEU A 277 1.79 13.92 7.18
CA LEU A 277 0.43 13.59 6.76
C LEU A 277 0.05 12.16 7.15
N ASN A 278 0.98 11.22 6.98
CA ASN A 278 0.78 9.82 7.32
C ASN A 278 0.61 9.64 8.83
N TYR A 279 1.43 10.32 9.65
CA TYR A 279 1.24 10.36 11.10
C TYR A 279 -0.14 10.91 11.49
N ILE A 280 -0.56 12.04 10.89
CA ILE A 280 -1.88 12.63 11.16
C ILE A 280 -2.99 11.63 10.78
N PHE A 281 -2.86 10.95 9.65
CA PHE A 281 -3.81 9.94 9.19
C PHE A 281 -3.89 8.76 10.18
N ILE A 282 -2.76 8.21 10.61
CA ILE A 282 -2.70 7.12 11.60
C ILE A 282 -3.32 7.57 12.94
N ASP A 283 -2.95 8.74 13.45
CA ASP A 283 -3.51 9.31 14.69
C ASP A 283 -5.03 9.50 14.58
N LEU A 284 -5.52 9.99 13.45
CA LEU A 284 -6.97 10.11 13.18
C LEU A 284 -7.67 8.76 13.21
N CYS A 285 -7.12 7.77 12.51
CA CYS A 285 -7.69 6.42 12.45
C CYS A 285 -7.74 5.78 13.85
N ILE A 286 -6.65 5.86 14.62
CA ILE A 286 -6.58 5.35 16.00
C ILE A 286 -7.60 6.08 16.88
N ARG A 287 -7.67 7.42 16.83
CA ARG A 287 -8.64 8.18 17.62
C ARG A 287 -10.08 7.82 17.28
N PHE A 288 -10.38 7.62 15.99
CA PHE A 288 -11.70 7.20 15.54
C PHE A 288 -12.04 5.80 16.04
N ILE A 289 -11.13 4.82 15.87
CA ILE A 289 -11.29 3.44 16.34
C ILE A 289 -11.59 3.40 17.85
N PHE A 290 -10.82 4.12 18.66
CA PHE A 290 -10.96 4.13 20.11
C PHE A 290 -11.92 5.20 20.66
N ASN A 291 -12.73 5.86 19.81
CA ASN A 291 -13.64 6.95 20.21
C ASN A 291 -12.97 8.06 21.04
N LYS A 292 -11.67 8.32 20.80
CA LYS A 292 -10.96 9.40 21.49
C LYS A 292 -11.43 10.76 20.97
N LYS A 293 -11.48 11.75 21.86
CA LYS A 293 -11.91 13.11 21.49
C LYS A 293 -10.99 13.71 20.43
N LEU A 294 -11.59 14.31 19.41
CA LEU A 294 -10.92 15.05 18.34
C LEU A 294 -10.97 16.55 18.65
N ASN A 295 -9.81 17.20 18.66
CA ASN A 295 -9.75 18.66 18.71
C ASN A 295 -9.74 19.21 17.27
N GLY A 296 -10.93 19.49 16.73
CA GLY A 296 -11.09 19.89 15.33
C GLY A 296 -10.29 21.13 14.94
N LYS A 297 -10.06 22.07 15.86
CA LYS A 297 -9.23 23.26 15.60
C LYS A 297 -7.77 22.88 15.39
N VAL A 298 -7.21 22.09 16.31
CA VAL A 298 -5.82 21.63 16.24
C VAL A 298 -5.60 20.78 14.98
N LEU A 299 -6.54 19.90 14.67
CA LEU A 299 -6.50 19.08 13.47
C LEU A 299 -6.54 19.91 12.18
N LEU A 300 -7.47 20.86 12.09
CA LEU A 300 -7.60 21.70 10.91
C LEU A 300 -6.34 22.55 10.69
N THR A 301 -5.75 23.07 11.78
CA THR A 301 -4.50 23.81 11.69
C THR A 301 -3.31 22.93 11.29
N SER A 302 -3.20 21.71 11.81
CA SER A 302 -2.08 20.81 11.48
C SER A 302 -2.15 20.32 10.03
N VAL A 303 -3.34 19.94 9.56
CA VAL A 303 -3.58 19.55 8.16
C VAL A 303 -3.33 20.74 7.23
N GLY A 304 -3.88 21.92 7.54
CA GLY A 304 -3.69 23.12 6.73
C GLY A 304 -2.22 23.51 6.59
N LEU A 305 -1.46 23.50 7.69
CA LEU A 305 -0.02 23.79 7.67
C LEU A 305 0.76 22.77 6.82
N THR A 306 0.43 21.48 6.96
CA THR A 306 1.13 20.42 6.23
C THR A 306 0.83 20.47 4.74
N VAL A 307 -0.41 20.83 4.35
CA VAL A 307 -0.78 21.03 2.94
C VAL A 307 -0.02 22.21 2.33
N ILE A 308 0.12 23.33 3.04
CA ILE A 308 0.92 24.47 2.57
C ILE A 308 2.38 24.04 2.35
N LEU A 309 2.95 23.33 3.31
CA LEU A 309 4.32 22.82 3.21
C LEU A 309 4.47 21.84 2.03
N PHE A 310 3.50 20.96 1.82
CA PHE A 310 3.48 20.03 0.69
C PHE A 310 3.46 20.77 -0.66
N VAL A 311 2.61 21.79 -0.79
CA VAL A 311 2.55 22.63 -2.00
C VAL A 311 3.89 23.32 -2.29
N ILE A 312 4.56 23.85 -1.25
CA ILE A 312 5.90 24.44 -1.37
C ILE A 312 6.91 23.37 -1.83
N GLY A 313 6.86 22.17 -1.24
CA GLY A 313 7.73 21.06 -1.60
C GLY A 313 7.56 20.64 -3.05
N VAL A 314 6.31 20.49 -3.51
CA VAL A 314 6.00 20.14 -4.90
C VAL A 314 6.49 21.22 -5.85
N GLY A 315 6.24 22.51 -5.54
CA GLY A 315 6.70 23.63 -6.36
C GLY A 315 8.22 23.68 -6.51
N LEU A 316 8.95 23.48 -5.40
CA LEU A 316 10.42 23.39 -5.43
C LEU A 316 10.89 22.15 -6.20
N SER A 317 10.29 20.98 -5.96
CA SER A 317 10.66 19.73 -6.65
C SER A 317 10.49 19.86 -8.15
N PHE A 318 9.38 20.44 -8.59
CA PHE A 318 9.10 20.65 -10.01
C PHE A 318 10.15 21.56 -10.63
N ASN A 319 10.47 22.69 -10.00
CA ASN A 319 11.52 23.58 -10.47
C ASN A 319 12.90 22.89 -10.49
N GLU A 320 13.21 22.06 -9.50
CA GLU A 320 14.47 21.31 -9.46
C GLU A 320 14.57 20.30 -10.60
N VAL A 321 13.51 19.54 -10.86
CA VAL A 321 13.47 18.53 -11.94
C VAL A 321 13.49 19.18 -13.32
N VAL A 322 12.74 20.26 -13.53
CA VAL A 322 12.75 21.00 -14.82
C VAL A 322 14.11 21.60 -15.13
N ASN A 323 14.87 22.01 -14.11
CA ASN A 323 16.22 22.52 -14.27
C ASN A 323 17.28 21.39 -14.37
N THR A 324 16.86 20.13 -14.38
CA THR A 324 17.74 18.99 -14.60
C THR A 324 17.79 18.64 -16.07
N THR A 325 19.00 18.62 -16.62
CA THR A 325 19.24 18.35 -18.03
C THR A 325 19.49 16.85 -18.26
N PHE A 326 18.74 16.27 -19.18
CA PHE A 326 19.07 14.95 -19.71
C PHE A 326 20.08 15.11 -20.85
N VAL A 327 21.19 14.38 -20.78
CA VAL A 327 22.25 14.39 -21.79
C VAL A 327 22.26 13.03 -22.46
N ASP A 328 21.90 13.00 -23.75
CA ASP A 328 21.95 11.79 -24.55
C ASP A 328 23.40 11.49 -24.96
N GLY A 329 24.09 10.83 -24.06
CA GLY A 329 25.51 10.51 -24.13
C GLY A 329 26.05 10.18 -22.73
N VAL A 330 27.34 9.91 -22.65
CA VAL A 330 28.00 9.56 -21.38
C VAL A 330 28.79 10.75 -20.81
N PRO A 331 29.07 10.78 -19.50
CA PRO A 331 29.93 11.81 -18.92
C PRO A 331 31.31 11.86 -19.59
N SER A 332 31.86 13.08 -19.77
CA SER A 332 33.13 13.31 -20.49
C SER A 332 34.38 12.66 -19.86
N LYS A 333 34.26 12.14 -18.63
CA LYS A 333 35.32 11.36 -17.97
C LYS A 333 35.54 9.99 -18.62
N TYR A 334 34.51 9.45 -19.28
CA TYR A 334 34.60 8.22 -20.05
C TYR A 334 35.13 8.53 -21.43
N LYS A 335 36.18 7.83 -21.82
CA LYS A 335 36.84 8.05 -23.10
C LYS A 335 36.31 7.06 -24.11
N GLU A 336 35.89 7.56 -25.25
CA GLU A 336 35.60 6.71 -26.39
C GLU A 336 36.93 6.18 -26.97
N ILE A 337 36.98 4.87 -27.21
CA ILE A 337 38.06 4.16 -27.87
C ILE A 337 37.54 3.69 -29.21
N THR A 338 38.32 3.94 -30.26
CA THR A 338 38.05 3.45 -31.60
C THR A 338 39.22 2.58 -32.05
N LYS A 339 38.92 1.36 -32.48
CA LYS A 339 39.89 0.44 -33.08
C LYS A 339 39.47 0.10 -34.49
N GLU A 340 40.42 0.05 -35.41
CA GLU A 340 40.16 -0.20 -36.83
C GLU A 340 41.08 -1.29 -37.36
N LYS A 341 40.52 -2.16 -38.20
CA LYS A 341 41.28 -3.17 -38.94
C LYS A 341 40.78 -3.25 -40.36
N THR A 342 41.72 -3.24 -41.30
CA THR A 342 41.46 -3.43 -42.73
C THR A 342 42.07 -4.73 -43.21
N GLN A 343 41.32 -5.50 -43.99
CA GLN A 343 41.84 -6.67 -44.68
C GLN A 343 41.23 -6.79 -46.07
N ARG A 344 41.92 -7.46 -46.98
CA ARG A 344 41.34 -7.83 -48.27
C ARG A 344 40.38 -9.00 -48.09
N TYR A 345 39.26 -8.98 -48.80
CA TYR A 345 38.29 -10.06 -48.83
C TYR A 345 38.95 -11.37 -49.26
N THR A 346 38.65 -12.41 -48.49
CA THR A 346 38.97 -13.81 -48.74
C THR A 346 37.84 -14.68 -48.21
N ASP A 347 37.82 -15.94 -48.65
CA ASP A 347 36.87 -16.95 -48.14
C ASP A 347 37.12 -17.34 -46.67
N ASP A 348 38.07 -16.70 -45.96
CA ASP A 348 38.30 -16.85 -44.51
C ASP A 348 38.06 -15.51 -43.76
N THR A 349 37.42 -14.54 -44.41
CA THR A 349 37.19 -13.21 -43.81
C THR A 349 36.28 -13.29 -42.59
N ASN A 350 36.77 -12.74 -41.48
CA ASN A 350 36.07 -12.67 -40.19
C ASN A 350 35.71 -11.24 -39.75
N LEU A 351 35.98 -10.21 -40.58
CA LEU A 351 35.58 -8.82 -40.32
C LEU A 351 34.13 -8.58 -40.76
N THR A 352 33.18 -9.14 -40.01
CA THR A 352 31.74 -9.06 -40.29
C THR A 352 30.97 -8.92 -38.98
N CYS A 353 29.75 -8.37 -39.03
CA CYS A 353 28.88 -8.25 -37.84
C CYS A 353 28.75 -9.58 -37.07
N ASN A 354 28.55 -10.70 -37.76
CA ASN A 354 28.38 -12.03 -37.12
C ASN A 354 29.60 -12.53 -36.33
N ASN A 355 30.80 -12.01 -36.63
CA ASN A 355 32.05 -12.51 -36.07
C ASN A 355 32.68 -11.55 -35.05
N LEU A 356 32.26 -10.28 -35.05
CA LEU A 356 32.73 -9.26 -34.13
C LEU A 356 31.71 -9.08 -33.01
N TYR A 357 32.20 -8.96 -31.78
CA TYR A 357 31.34 -8.66 -30.63
C TYR A 357 30.78 -7.24 -30.78
N HIS A 358 29.45 -7.11 -30.71
CA HIS A 358 28.77 -5.84 -30.89
C HIS A 358 27.44 -5.82 -30.14
N THR A 359 26.97 -4.62 -29.82
CA THR A 359 25.56 -4.36 -29.47
C THR A 359 24.82 -3.74 -30.64
N ARG A 360 25.52 -2.94 -31.46
CA ARG A 360 25.03 -2.39 -32.73
C ARG A 360 26.07 -2.65 -33.81
N CYS A 361 25.65 -3.20 -34.95
CA CYS A 361 26.51 -3.33 -36.11
C CYS A 361 25.80 -2.84 -37.37
N HIS A 362 26.51 -2.14 -38.23
CA HIS A 362 25.97 -1.71 -39.52
C HIS A 362 27.05 -1.73 -40.62
N TYR A 363 26.58 -1.88 -41.86
CA TYR A 363 27.41 -1.83 -43.05
C TYR A 363 27.33 -0.44 -43.69
N GLU A 364 28.49 0.15 -44.00
CA GLU A 364 28.59 1.41 -44.74
C GLU A 364 29.17 1.12 -46.14
N ILE A 365 28.44 1.51 -47.18
CA ILE A 365 28.87 1.27 -48.56
C ILE A 365 29.87 2.34 -48.97
N ASP A 366 31.10 1.91 -49.29
CA ASP A 366 32.15 2.74 -49.84
C ASP A 366 32.77 2.03 -51.06
N GLU A 367 32.42 2.50 -52.25
CA GLU A 367 32.89 1.90 -53.51
C GLU A 367 34.41 2.01 -53.70
N ASN A 368 35.09 2.90 -52.96
CA ASN A 368 36.55 3.01 -52.99
C ASN A 368 37.24 1.84 -52.28
N GLN A 369 36.50 1.03 -51.51
CA GLN A 369 37.04 -0.13 -50.80
C GLN A 369 37.47 -1.25 -51.76
N GLY A 370 36.85 -1.37 -52.94
CA GLY A 370 37.12 -2.48 -53.86
C GLY A 370 36.92 -3.83 -53.17
N ASP A 371 37.95 -4.69 -53.18
CA ASP A 371 37.95 -5.98 -52.45
C ASP A 371 38.30 -5.84 -50.95
N ASN A 372 38.60 -4.64 -50.44
CA ASN A 372 38.94 -4.46 -49.03
C ASN A 372 37.70 -4.36 -48.15
N ILE A 373 37.89 -4.71 -46.88
CA ILE A 373 36.92 -4.63 -45.81
C ILE A 373 37.60 -3.93 -44.65
N THR A 374 37.03 -2.81 -44.21
CA THR A 374 37.47 -2.09 -43.03
C THR A 374 36.42 -2.21 -41.95
N ALA A 375 36.78 -2.81 -40.82
CA ALA A 375 35.94 -2.86 -39.63
C ALA A 375 36.44 -1.84 -38.61
N THR A 376 35.54 -1.00 -38.13
CA THR A 376 35.78 -0.02 -37.07
C THR A 376 34.91 -0.39 -35.87
N VAL A 377 35.52 -0.55 -34.71
CA VAL A 377 34.84 -0.84 -33.45
C VAL A 377 35.04 0.33 -32.50
N THR A 378 33.94 0.92 -32.04
CA THR A 378 33.92 2.08 -31.16
C THR A 378 33.21 1.72 -29.85
N TYR A 379 33.82 2.08 -28.72
CA TYR A 379 33.27 1.79 -27.41
C TYR A 379 33.83 2.70 -26.31
N TYR A 380 33.11 2.84 -25.20
CA TYR A 380 33.59 3.63 -24.05
C TYR A 380 34.46 2.83 -23.08
N ASP A 381 35.61 3.37 -22.72
CA ASP A 381 36.43 2.84 -21.63
C ASP A 381 35.92 3.32 -20.27
N TYR A 382 35.66 2.37 -19.37
CA TYR A 382 35.23 2.64 -18.01
C TYR A 382 35.69 1.55 -17.05
N GLU A 383 35.88 1.92 -15.78
CA GLU A 383 36.53 1.05 -14.78
C GLU A 383 35.84 -0.30 -14.59
N ASN A 384 34.50 -0.33 -14.63
CA ASN A 384 33.69 -1.54 -14.43
C ASN A 384 33.50 -2.40 -15.71
N ARG A 385 34.15 -2.07 -16.84
CA ARG A 385 34.06 -2.88 -18.06
C ARG A 385 34.80 -4.21 -17.87
N ASN A 386 34.11 -5.32 -18.12
CA ASN A 386 34.60 -6.69 -17.91
C ASN A 386 35.22 -7.32 -19.17
N PHE A 387 35.41 -6.54 -20.24
CA PHE A 387 36.06 -6.99 -21.47
C PHE A 387 36.97 -5.92 -22.06
N ASP A 388 37.78 -6.37 -23.02
CA ASP A 388 38.56 -5.54 -23.92
C ASP A 388 38.38 -6.02 -25.35
N ILE A 389 38.75 -5.17 -26.29
CA ILE A 389 38.79 -5.51 -27.71
C ILE A 389 40.24 -5.37 -28.15
N THR A 390 40.85 -6.44 -28.66
CA THR A 390 42.25 -6.39 -29.12
C THR A 390 42.36 -5.55 -30.39
N ASP A 391 43.59 -5.25 -30.81
CA ASP A 391 43.83 -4.55 -32.09
C ASP A 391 43.42 -5.43 -33.30
N ASP A 392 43.29 -6.74 -33.08
CA ASP A 392 42.70 -7.67 -34.03
C ASP A 392 41.16 -7.70 -34.01
N LEU A 393 40.53 -6.78 -33.27
CA LEU A 393 39.09 -6.67 -33.05
C LEU A 393 38.45 -7.88 -32.37
N LYS A 394 39.23 -8.65 -31.60
CA LYS A 394 38.71 -9.81 -30.86
C LYS A 394 38.28 -9.41 -29.46
N TYR A 395 37.12 -9.91 -29.05
CA TYR A 395 36.65 -9.81 -27.67
C TYR A 395 37.53 -10.63 -26.73
N VAL A 396 37.97 -10.01 -25.64
CA VAL A 396 38.73 -10.65 -24.57
C VAL A 396 38.09 -10.31 -23.24
N ARG A 397 37.66 -11.31 -22.48
CA ARG A 397 37.16 -11.11 -21.13
C ARG A 397 38.31 -10.68 -20.21
N LYS A 398 38.12 -9.61 -19.44
CA LYS A 398 39.02 -9.22 -18.36
C LYS A 398 38.65 -10.01 -17.11
N GLU A 399 39.51 -10.93 -16.68
CA GLU A 399 39.32 -11.65 -15.41
C GLU A 399 39.44 -10.68 -14.22
N ASN A 400 38.58 -10.85 -13.20
CA ASN A 400 38.67 -10.21 -11.87
C ASN A 400 38.34 -8.72 -11.73
N LYS A 401 37.33 -8.19 -12.44
CA LYS A 401 36.73 -6.90 -12.04
C LYS A 401 35.38 -7.09 -11.37
N VAL A 402 35.35 -6.87 -10.05
CA VAL A 402 34.12 -6.84 -9.26
C VAL A 402 33.39 -5.53 -9.56
N TYR A 403 32.11 -5.61 -9.92
CA TYR A 403 31.27 -4.44 -10.11
C TYR A 403 31.24 -3.59 -8.83
N SER A 404 31.75 -2.36 -8.91
CA SER A 404 31.74 -1.44 -7.77
C SER A 404 30.45 -0.62 -7.74
N LEU A 405 29.47 -1.07 -6.96
CA LEU A 405 28.25 -0.31 -6.65
C LEU A 405 28.57 1.10 -6.12
N LYS A 406 29.68 1.23 -5.40
CA LYS A 406 30.14 2.51 -4.82
C LYS A 406 30.53 3.50 -5.91
N ASP A 407 31.21 3.05 -6.96
CA ASP A 407 31.69 3.94 -8.03
C ASP A 407 30.55 4.34 -8.98
N ALA A 408 29.61 3.41 -9.23
CA ALA A 408 28.35 3.72 -9.91
C ALA A 408 27.54 4.77 -9.13
N TYR A 409 27.35 4.56 -7.82
CA TYR A 409 26.63 5.49 -6.95
C TYR A 409 27.30 6.87 -6.91
N SER A 410 28.61 6.93 -6.66
CA SER A 410 29.33 8.21 -6.55
C SER A 410 29.34 8.98 -7.87
N THR A 411 29.44 8.28 -9.01
CA THR A 411 29.31 8.87 -10.34
C THR A 411 27.96 9.53 -10.51
N PHE A 412 26.89 8.76 -10.32
CA PHE A 412 25.52 9.23 -10.47
C PHE A 412 25.23 10.42 -9.55
N VAL A 413 25.66 10.34 -8.30
CA VAL A 413 25.53 11.41 -7.31
C VAL A 413 26.25 12.69 -7.75
N ASN A 414 27.46 12.59 -8.30
CA ASN A 414 28.21 13.75 -8.76
C ASN A 414 27.55 14.41 -9.98
N ASP A 415 27.07 13.63 -10.93
CA ASP A 415 26.36 14.15 -12.11
C ASP A 415 25.04 14.85 -11.70
N LEU A 416 24.33 14.28 -10.71
CA LEU A 416 23.13 14.92 -10.13
C LEU A 416 23.42 16.24 -9.39
N LYS A 417 24.60 16.42 -8.79
CA LYS A 417 24.99 17.72 -8.21
C LYS A 417 25.07 18.81 -9.27
N GLU A 418 25.49 18.45 -10.48
CA GLU A 418 25.51 19.35 -11.65
C GLU A 418 24.15 19.45 -12.36
N ARG A 419 23.10 18.81 -11.83
CA ARG A 419 21.78 18.70 -12.48
C ARG A 419 21.85 18.07 -13.87
N LYS A 420 22.69 17.04 -14.04
CA LYS A 420 22.78 16.26 -15.27
C LYS A 420 22.40 14.81 -15.01
N ILE A 421 21.62 14.25 -15.91
CA ILE A 421 21.35 12.82 -15.99
C ILE A 421 21.80 12.37 -17.37
N TYR A 422 22.79 11.48 -17.40
CA TYR A 422 23.35 10.96 -18.64
C TYR A 422 22.67 9.66 -19.05
N ASN A 423 22.71 9.36 -20.34
CA ASN A 423 22.34 8.04 -20.86
C ASN A 423 23.46 7.04 -20.58
N TYR A 424 23.53 6.52 -19.34
CA TYR A 424 24.56 5.54 -18.96
C TYR A 424 24.44 4.21 -19.70
N ALA A 425 23.32 3.92 -20.38
CA ALA A 425 23.19 2.73 -21.21
C ALA A 425 24.21 2.73 -22.37
N GLU A 426 24.59 3.92 -22.87
CA GLU A 426 25.62 4.07 -23.91
C GLU A 426 27.01 3.56 -23.44
N LEU A 427 27.29 3.48 -22.13
CA LEU A 427 28.55 2.90 -21.64
C LEU A 427 28.72 1.43 -22.01
N TYR A 428 27.61 0.70 -22.15
CA TYR A 428 27.59 -0.72 -22.46
C TYR A 428 27.57 -1.00 -23.97
N GLN A 429 27.40 0.04 -24.79
CA GLN A 429 27.34 -0.11 -26.24
C GLN A 429 28.73 -0.40 -26.82
N VAL A 430 28.74 -1.26 -27.83
CA VAL A 430 29.86 -1.54 -28.72
C VAL A 430 29.34 -1.41 -30.14
N ASP A 431 29.76 -0.32 -30.79
CA ASP A 431 29.38 0.03 -32.14
C ASP A 431 30.38 -0.53 -33.14
N VAL A 432 29.89 -1.33 -34.07
CA VAL A 432 30.71 -1.89 -35.16
C VAL A 432 30.23 -1.32 -36.50
N THR A 433 31.15 -0.72 -37.24
CA THR A 433 30.91 -0.23 -38.61
C THR A 433 31.76 -1.03 -39.57
N ILE A 434 31.13 -1.67 -40.56
CA ILE A 434 31.81 -2.46 -41.58
C ILE A 434 31.74 -1.70 -42.92
N LYS A 435 32.86 -1.07 -43.31
CA LYS A 435 33.00 -0.37 -44.59
C LYS A 435 33.41 -1.33 -45.69
N VAL A 436 32.58 -1.45 -46.72
CA VAL A 436 32.76 -2.39 -47.85
C VAL A 436 32.19 -1.82 -49.15
N SER A 437 32.66 -2.31 -50.30
CA SER A 437 31.99 -2.05 -51.58
C SER A 437 30.72 -2.89 -51.72
N SER A 438 29.79 -2.46 -52.57
CA SER A 438 28.56 -3.23 -52.82
C SER A 438 28.85 -4.64 -53.32
N ALA A 439 29.84 -4.80 -54.21
CA ALA A 439 30.24 -6.09 -54.75
C ALA A 439 30.81 -7.03 -53.68
N THR A 440 31.64 -6.51 -52.77
CA THR A 440 32.20 -7.31 -51.67
C THR A 440 31.14 -7.66 -50.62
N LYS A 441 30.19 -6.76 -50.36
CA LYS A 441 29.03 -7.03 -49.49
C LYS A 441 28.18 -8.19 -50.04
N GLU A 442 27.92 -8.20 -51.34
CA GLU A 442 27.17 -9.28 -51.98
C GLU A 442 27.90 -10.63 -51.85
N LYS A 443 29.22 -10.66 -52.07
CA LYS A 443 30.04 -11.87 -51.84
C LYS A 443 29.95 -12.37 -50.39
N LEU A 444 29.95 -11.47 -49.40
CA LEU A 444 29.77 -11.82 -47.98
C LEU A 444 28.40 -12.43 -47.71
N ILE A 445 27.33 -11.88 -48.29
CA ILE A 445 25.97 -12.41 -48.15
C ILE A 445 25.84 -13.77 -48.85
N GLN A 446 26.35 -13.92 -50.07
CA GLN A 446 26.33 -15.18 -50.82
C GLN A 446 27.07 -16.29 -50.05
N ARG A 447 28.25 -15.99 -49.48
CA ARG A 447 28.99 -16.93 -48.65
C ARG A 447 28.24 -17.30 -47.37
N ARG A 448 27.60 -16.32 -46.72
CA ARG A 448 26.78 -16.54 -45.53
C ARG A 448 25.59 -17.46 -45.85
N ASN A 449 24.89 -17.19 -46.95
CA ASN A 449 23.85 -18.07 -47.48
C ASN A 449 24.39 -19.48 -47.71
N ALA A 450 25.54 -19.64 -48.38
CA ALA A 450 26.13 -20.95 -48.61
C ALA A 450 26.49 -21.70 -47.32
N LEU A 451 26.93 -21.00 -46.27
CA LEU A 451 27.33 -21.62 -44.99
C LEU A 451 26.15 -22.02 -44.10
N PHE A 452 25.12 -21.18 -44.03
CA PHE A 452 24.03 -21.38 -43.07
C PHE A 452 22.79 -22.01 -43.71
N CYS A 453 22.56 -21.75 -45.01
CA CYS A 453 21.36 -22.16 -45.73
C CYS A 453 21.48 -23.49 -46.47
N GLU A 454 22.64 -24.12 -46.47
CA GLU A 454 22.84 -25.37 -47.19
C GLU A 454 21.90 -26.45 -46.66
N GLY A 455 21.03 -26.97 -47.54
CA GLY A 455 20.07 -28.02 -47.20
C GLY A 455 18.80 -27.58 -46.47
N LYS A 456 18.53 -26.26 -46.35
CA LYS A 456 17.30 -25.73 -45.73
C LYS A 456 16.42 -25.01 -46.76
N GLU A 457 15.14 -25.36 -46.81
CA GLU A 457 14.17 -24.71 -47.70
C GLU A 457 13.83 -23.29 -47.20
N ASN A 458 13.54 -22.37 -48.12
CA ASN A 458 13.17 -20.97 -47.84
C ASN A 458 14.14 -20.18 -46.94
N CYS A 459 15.43 -20.51 -46.97
CA CYS A 459 16.44 -19.69 -46.33
C CYS A 459 16.74 -18.41 -47.08
N TYR A 460 16.92 -17.32 -46.35
CA TYR A 460 17.72 -16.19 -46.83
C TYR A 460 18.49 -15.52 -45.69
N CYS A 461 19.69 -15.03 -45.99
CA CYS A 461 20.45 -14.19 -45.08
C CYS A 461 20.40 -12.72 -45.49
N THR A 462 20.21 -11.86 -44.49
CA THR A 462 20.33 -10.41 -44.56
C THR A 462 21.59 -9.96 -43.82
N ASP A 463 21.76 -8.64 -43.67
CA ASP A 463 22.83 -8.07 -42.85
C ASP A 463 22.72 -8.51 -41.38
N ASP A 464 21.50 -8.68 -40.87
CA ASP A 464 21.15 -8.91 -39.46
C ASP A 464 21.15 -10.39 -39.05
N GLY A 465 21.13 -11.31 -40.01
CA GLY A 465 21.11 -12.74 -39.72
C GLY A 465 20.67 -13.60 -40.89
N CYS A 466 20.47 -14.89 -40.63
CA CYS A 466 19.88 -15.83 -41.58
C CYS A 466 18.54 -16.31 -41.05
N TYR A 467 17.51 -16.27 -41.89
CA TYR A 467 16.13 -16.63 -41.56
C TYR A 467 15.69 -17.82 -42.39
N TYR A 468 14.84 -18.65 -41.81
CA TYR A 468 14.25 -19.84 -42.41
C TYR A 468 12.81 -19.90 -41.94
N ASP A 469 11.86 -20.04 -42.87
CA ASP A 469 10.45 -20.28 -42.54
C ASP A 469 10.28 -21.76 -42.14
N ASP A 470 10.54 -22.09 -40.87
CA ASP A 470 9.94 -23.28 -40.25
C ASP A 470 8.62 -22.82 -39.60
N ASP A 471 7.49 -23.23 -40.20
CA ASP A 471 6.10 -23.03 -39.75
C ASP A 471 5.61 -21.59 -39.53
N TYR A 472 4.99 -21.04 -40.59
CA TYR A 472 3.93 -20.03 -40.47
C TYR A 472 2.73 -20.64 -39.71
N ASP A 473 2.74 -20.58 -38.37
CA ASP A 473 1.51 -20.58 -37.58
C ASP A 473 1.15 -19.11 -37.31
N GLU A 474 0.04 -18.67 -37.87
CA GLU A 474 -0.44 -17.28 -37.93
C GLU A 474 -0.97 -16.74 -36.58
N GLU A 475 -0.58 -17.33 -35.44
CA GLU A 475 -1.03 -16.93 -34.10
C GLU A 475 0.07 -17.09 -33.03
N THR A 476 1.16 -16.31 -33.10
CA THR A 476 1.88 -15.92 -31.87
C THR A 476 2.68 -14.64 -32.08
N ASN A 477 1.95 -13.53 -32.21
CA ASN A 477 2.52 -12.20 -32.03
C ASN A 477 2.21 -11.74 -30.60
N TYR A 478 2.98 -12.25 -29.65
CA TYR A 478 3.20 -11.58 -28.37
C TYR A 478 4.69 -11.32 -28.24
N PHE A 479 5.04 -10.05 -28.13
CA PHE A 479 6.32 -9.54 -27.71
C PHE A 479 6.91 -10.36 -26.54
N GLU A 480 7.88 -11.22 -26.83
CA GLU A 480 8.93 -11.60 -25.87
C GLU A 480 10.20 -10.87 -26.30
N GLU A 481 10.25 -9.58 -25.95
CA GLU A 481 11.47 -8.80 -25.92
C GLU A 481 11.81 -8.57 -24.45
N PHE A 482 13.00 -9.03 -24.05
CA PHE A 482 13.67 -8.84 -22.76
C PHE A 482 13.24 -9.71 -21.56
N ASP A 483 13.76 -10.94 -21.51
CA ASP A 483 14.12 -11.60 -20.24
C ASP A 483 15.39 -12.45 -20.43
N TYR A 484 16.53 -11.78 -20.57
CA TYR A 484 17.85 -12.43 -20.51
C TYR A 484 18.85 -11.58 -19.72
N TYR A 485 18.46 -11.13 -18.52
CA TYR A 485 19.39 -10.67 -17.48
C TYR A 485 18.78 -10.84 -16.07
N GLU A 486 18.45 -12.08 -15.69
CA GLU A 486 18.33 -12.47 -14.28
C GLU A 486 19.08 -13.79 -14.05
N GLU A 487 20.40 -13.70 -14.04
CA GLU A 487 21.28 -14.56 -13.24
C GLU A 487 22.71 -14.04 -13.39
N PHE A 488 23.07 -13.01 -12.59
CA PHE A 488 24.41 -12.80 -12.01
C PHE A 488 24.37 -11.74 -10.91
#